data_AF-A0AAN6MHJ0-F1
#
_entry.id   AF-A0AAN6MHJ0-F1
#
_cell.length_a   1.000
_cell.length_b   1.000
_cell.length_c   1.000
_cell.angle_alpha   90.00
_cell.angle_beta   90.00
_cell.angle_gamma   90.00
#
_symmetry.space_group_name_H-M   'P 1'
#
loop_
_entity.id
_entity.type
_entity.pdbx_description
1 polymer ?
#
loop_
_entity_poly.entity_id
_entity_poly.type
_entity_poly.pdbx_seq_one_letter_code
_entity_poly.pdbx_strand_id
1 'polypeptide(L)'
;GATPFVSYTGDATPDEATFFLDPALLYNTTISSLLSDPSFVATQTYAQRHLDHNLALLLHEIPAVDILRVPTLFKDVTYPWPTLPDGHPPRLHAPVPGERQLKSLLPQAINRLVLGEGRKYLALRQWGPVVGGRDVFVEKVEEVYGAVGMGVVWVDDYMSHHVRGGEVHCGTNALREVGHRGWWEGGDDGRGYKVVGCT
;
A
#
# COMPACT_ATOMS: atom_id res chain seq x y z
N GLY A 1 1.23 -20.73 -13.87
CA GLY A 1 2.61 -21.22 -13.99
C GLY A 1 3.25 -21.27 -12.61
N ALA A 2 4.29 -22.07 -12.42
CA ALA A 2 4.89 -22.32 -11.10
C ALA A 2 5.71 -21.15 -10.51
N THR A 3 5.66 -19.96 -11.13
CA THR A 3 6.37 -18.77 -10.66
C THR A 3 5.90 -18.41 -9.24
N PRO A 4 6.81 -18.34 -8.24
CA PRO A 4 6.49 -17.86 -6.90
C PRO A 4 5.88 -16.46 -6.95
N PHE A 5 4.90 -16.21 -6.08
CA PHE A 5 4.23 -14.93 -6.04
C PHE A 5 5.06 -13.84 -5.34
N VAL A 6 5.80 -14.20 -4.30
CA VAL A 6 6.72 -13.29 -3.59
C VAL A 6 8.16 -13.64 -3.95
N SER A 7 8.99 -12.61 -4.12
CA SER A 7 10.43 -12.74 -4.43
C SER A 7 11.35 -12.31 -3.30
N TYR A 8 10.82 -12.07 -2.10
CA TYR A 8 11.61 -11.69 -0.93
C TYR A 8 12.62 -12.79 -0.57
N THR A 9 13.90 -12.41 -0.46
CA THR A 9 15.01 -13.33 -0.13
C THR A 9 15.75 -12.93 1.15
N GLY A 10 15.27 -11.93 1.88
CA GLY A 10 15.87 -11.54 3.15
C GLY A 10 15.57 -12.54 4.26
N ASP A 11 16.19 -12.36 5.43
CA ASP A 11 15.86 -13.14 6.62
C ASP A 11 14.41 -12.84 7.00
N ALA A 12 13.57 -13.87 7.07
CA ALA A 12 12.15 -13.80 7.40
C ALA A 12 11.85 -14.48 8.75
N THR A 13 12.83 -14.55 9.64
CA THR A 13 12.65 -15.08 10.99
C THR A 13 11.67 -14.20 11.77
N PRO A 14 10.51 -14.73 12.23
CA PRO A 14 9.55 -13.95 12.96
C PRO A 14 10.04 -13.62 14.38
N ASP A 15 9.65 -12.44 14.86
CA ASP A 15 9.77 -12.03 16.26
C ASP A 15 8.39 -11.77 16.89
N GLU A 16 8.37 -11.37 18.17
CA GLU A 16 7.12 -11.14 18.93
C GLU A 16 6.20 -10.07 18.34
N ALA A 17 6.75 -9.15 17.54
CA ALA A 17 5.97 -8.09 16.91
C ALA A 17 5.72 -8.35 15.41
N THR A 18 6.05 -9.54 14.92
CA THR A 18 5.77 -10.01 13.56
C THR A 18 4.40 -10.65 13.52
N PHE A 19 3.44 -9.98 12.90
CA PHE A 19 2.02 -10.34 13.04
C PHE A 19 1.37 -10.83 11.74
N PHE A 20 1.80 -10.29 10.60
CA PHE A 20 1.25 -10.56 9.29
C PHE A 20 2.23 -11.27 8.35
N LEU A 21 3.30 -11.86 8.90
CA LEU A 21 4.16 -12.74 8.12
C LEU A 21 3.36 -13.98 7.71
N ASP A 22 3.35 -14.27 6.41
CA ASP A 22 2.65 -15.41 5.85
C ASP A 22 3.65 -16.35 5.16
N PRO A 23 4.09 -17.42 5.84
CA PRO A 23 5.02 -18.39 5.26
C PRO A 23 4.49 -19.08 4.00
N ALA A 24 3.17 -19.27 3.89
CA ALA A 24 2.59 -19.87 2.69
C ALA A 24 2.70 -18.92 1.50
N LEU A 25 2.40 -17.63 1.70
CA LEU A 25 2.59 -16.60 0.67
C LEU A 25 4.06 -16.47 0.25
N LEU A 26 4.98 -16.51 1.22
CA LEU A 26 6.42 -16.38 0.98
C LEU A 26 7.00 -17.55 0.19
N TYR A 27 6.63 -18.78 0.52
CA TYR A 27 7.36 -19.97 0.05
C TYR A 27 6.56 -20.90 -0.85
N ASN A 28 5.22 -20.90 -0.74
CA ASN A 28 4.38 -21.94 -1.33
C ASN A 28 3.38 -21.41 -2.36
N THR A 29 3.08 -20.11 -2.35
CA THR A 29 2.10 -19.51 -3.25
C THR A 29 2.73 -19.16 -4.60
N THR A 30 2.09 -19.63 -5.67
CA THR A 30 2.43 -19.27 -7.05
C THR A 30 1.44 -18.25 -7.61
N ILE A 31 1.80 -17.57 -8.69
CA ILE A 31 0.86 -16.71 -9.42
C ILE A 31 -0.43 -17.46 -9.78
N SER A 32 -0.32 -18.68 -10.33
CA SER A 32 -1.51 -19.43 -10.74
C SER A 32 -2.38 -19.87 -9.58
N SER A 33 -1.79 -20.32 -8.47
CA SER A 33 -2.58 -20.75 -7.31
C SER A 33 -3.34 -19.57 -6.71
N LEU A 34 -2.70 -18.40 -6.60
CA LEU A 34 -3.33 -17.19 -6.10
C LEU A 34 -4.49 -16.73 -7.01
N LEU A 35 -4.26 -16.68 -8.33
CA LEU A 35 -5.30 -16.28 -9.29
C LEU A 35 -6.47 -17.27 -9.38
N SER A 36 -6.25 -18.54 -9.04
CA SER A 36 -7.29 -19.56 -9.00
C SER A 36 -8.09 -19.58 -7.70
N ASP A 37 -7.67 -18.85 -6.67
CA ASP A 37 -8.35 -18.80 -5.38
C ASP A 37 -9.58 -17.86 -5.43
N PRO A 38 -10.82 -18.39 -5.31
CA PRO A 38 -12.02 -17.56 -5.33
C PRO A 38 -12.08 -16.57 -4.15
N SER A 39 -11.49 -16.91 -3.01
CA SER A 39 -11.44 -16.04 -1.83
C SER A 39 -10.57 -14.81 -2.08
N PHE A 40 -9.42 -15.01 -2.73
CA PHE A 40 -8.56 -13.93 -3.18
C PHE A 40 -9.31 -13.00 -4.15
N VAL A 41 -9.96 -13.54 -5.18
CA VAL A 41 -10.72 -12.73 -6.15
C VAL A 41 -11.85 -11.95 -5.47
N ALA A 42 -12.58 -12.58 -4.54
CA ALA A 42 -13.63 -11.92 -3.75
C ALA A 42 -13.07 -10.79 -2.89
N THR A 43 -11.90 -10.98 -2.28
CA THR A 43 -11.20 -9.97 -1.48
C THR A 43 -10.80 -8.77 -2.34
N GLN A 44 -10.23 -9.02 -3.52
CA GLN A 44 -9.88 -7.95 -4.46
C GLN A 44 -11.12 -7.19 -4.95
N THR A 45 -12.22 -7.89 -5.22
CA THR A 45 -13.48 -7.28 -5.65
C THR A 45 -14.06 -6.39 -4.56
N TYR A 46 -14.03 -6.86 -3.31
CA TYR A 46 -14.45 -6.08 -2.15
C TYR A 46 -13.57 -4.84 -1.97
N ALA A 47 -12.24 -4.98 -2.03
CA ALA A 47 -11.31 -3.84 -1.95
C ALA A 47 -11.58 -2.80 -3.05
N GLN A 48 -11.72 -3.26 -4.29
CA GLN A 48 -11.95 -2.39 -5.44
C GLN A 48 -13.22 -1.56 -5.29
N ARG A 49 -14.31 -2.16 -4.79
CA ARG A 49 -15.56 -1.42 -4.54
C ARG A 49 -15.36 -0.21 -3.63
N HIS A 50 -14.56 -0.34 -2.56
CA HIS A 50 -14.28 0.77 -1.65
C HIS A 50 -13.32 1.79 -2.26
N LEU A 51 -12.33 1.35 -3.02
CA LEU A 51 -11.44 2.24 -3.77
C LEU A 51 -12.22 3.07 -4.80
N ASP A 52 -13.12 2.45 -5.55
CA ASP A 52 -13.97 3.12 -6.54
C ASP A 52 -14.92 4.12 -5.88
N HIS A 53 -15.53 3.76 -4.75
CA HIS A 53 -16.38 4.66 -3.99
C HIS A 53 -15.62 5.90 -3.50
N ASN A 54 -14.43 5.70 -2.91
CA ASN A 54 -13.58 6.80 -2.47
C ASN A 54 -13.11 7.67 -3.63
N LEU A 55 -12.80 7.07 -4.78
CA LEU A 55 -12.43 7.81 -5.98
C LEU A 55 -13.58 8.70 -6.46
N ALA A 56 -14.81 8.18 -6.48
CA ALA A 56 -15.98 8.94 -6.87
C ALA A 56 -16.23 10.13 -5.92
N LEU A 57 -16.06 9.92 -4.60
CA LEU A 57 -16.15 11.00 -3.61
C LEU A 57 -15.05 12.04 -3.82
N LEU A 58 -13.80 11.62 -3.99
CA LEU A 58 -12.67 12.54 -4.19
C LEU A 58 -12.84 13.38 -5.46
N LEU A 59 -13.31 12.79 -6.55
CA LEU A 59 -13.59 13.51 -7.79
C LEU A 59 -14.80 14.44 -7.68
N HIS A 60 -15.76 14.13 -6.80
CA HIS A 60 -16.85 15.05 -6.49
C HIS A 60 -16.35 16.29 -5.73
N GLU A 61 -15.52 16.09 -4.71
CA GLU A 61 -15.01 17.16 -3.84
C GLU A 61 -13.87 17.97 -4.49
N ILE A 62 -13.06 17.33 -5.33
CA ILE A 62 -11.87 17.92 -5.97
C ILE A 62 -11.85 17.52 -7.46
N PRO A 63 -12.68 18.13 -8.32
CA PRO A 63 -12.92 17.66 -9.68
C PRO A 63 -11.75 17.88 -10.66
N ALA A 64 -10.77 18.71 -10.33
CA ALA A 64 -9.65 19.07 -11.20
C ALA A 64 -8.34 18.39 -10.76
N VAL A 65 -8.33 17.06 -10.67
CA VAL A 65 -7.15 16.28 -10.26
C VAL A 65 -6.79 15.21 -11.28
N ASP A 66 -5.49 15.02 -11.49
CA ASP A 66 -4.96 13.88 -12.23
C ASP A 66 -4.99 12.62 -11.36
N ILE A 67 -5.33 11.47 -11.97
CA ILE A 67 -5.40 10.18 -11.28
C ILE A 67 -4.32 9.25 -11.81
N LEU A 68 -3.43 8.82 -10.92
CA LEU A 68 -2.49 7.74 -11.18
C LEU A 68 -2.99 6.46 -10.53
N ARG A 69 -3.08 5.39 -11.32
CA ARG A 69 -3.51 4.06 -10.88
C ARG A 69 -2.29 3.19 -10.60
N VAL A 70 -2.17 2.72 -9.36
CA VAL A 70 -0.96 2.07 -8.85
C VAL A 70 -1.35 0.66 -8.44
N PRO A 71 -0.69 -0.37 -8.97
CA PRO A 71 -1.08 -1.75 -8.69
C PRO A 71 -0.93 -2.06 -7.20
N THR A 72 -1.99 -2.58 -6.60
CA THR A 72 -1.97 -3.05 -5.22
C THR A 72 -2.86 -4.27 -5.05
N LEU A 73 -2.56 -5.10 -4.05
CA LEU A 73 -3.34 -6.28 -3.70
C LEU A 73 -3.59 -6.30 -2.20
N PHE A 74 -4.68 -6.96 -1.80
CA PHE A 74 -5.18 -6.96 -0.44
C PHE A 74 -5.36 -8.39 0.06
N LYS A 75 -5.19 -8.55 1.37
CA LYS A 75 -5.48 -9.77 2.11
C LYS A 75 -6.58 -9.48 3.10
N ASP A 76 -7.57 -10.37 3.15
CA ASP A 76 -8.60 -10.34 4.19
C ASP A 76 -7.96 -10.76 5.52
N VAL A 77 -8.04 -9.86 6.49
CA VAL A 77 -7.55 -10.06 7.86
C VAL A 77 -8.68 -9.88 8.87
N THR A 78 -9.92 -10.17 8.45
CA THR A 78 -11.10 -10.18 9.31
C THR A 78 -11.01 -11.36 10.28
N TYR A 79 -10.34 -11.14 11.40
CA TYR A 79 -10.19 -12.11 12.48
C TYR A 79 -10.82 -11.58 13.77
N PRO A 80 -11.29 -12.46 14.67
CA PRO A 80 -11.63 -12.08 16.02
C PRO A 80 -10.32 -11.78 16.77
N TRP A 81 -9.81 -10.56 16.64
CA TRP A 81 -8.57 -10.15 17.28
C TRP A 81 -8.66 -10.35 18.79
N PRO A 82 -7.73 -11.11 19.41
CA PRO A 82 -7.77 -11.36 20.83
C PRO A 82 -7.54 -10.05 21.59
N THR A 83 -8.27 -9.85 22.68
CA THR A 83 -7.96 -8.80 23.66
C THR A 83 -6.61 -9.10 24.27
N LEU A 84 -5.70 -8.12 24.24
CA LEU A 84 -4.40 -8.28 24.88
C LEU A 84 -4.59 -8.33 26.41
N PRO A 85 -3.81 -9.15 27.15
CA PRO A 85 -3.89 -9.24 28.61
C PRO A 85 -3.50 -7.95 29.33
N ASP A 86 -2.94 -6.98 28.61
CA ASP A 86 -2.45 -5.68 29.12
C ASP A 86 -3.58 -4.68 29.40
N GLY A 87 -4.84 -5.03 29.13
CA GLY A 87 -6.01 -4.19 29.38
C GLY A 87 -6.19 -3.08 28.34
N HIS A 88 -5.34 -3.02 27.30
CA HIS A 88 -5.56 -2.13 26.17
C HIS A 88 -6.65 -2.69 25.25
N PRO A 89 -7.48 -1.82 24.64
CA PRO A 89 -8.40 -2.27 23.60
C PRO A 89 -7.62 -2.97 22.48
N PRO A 90 -8.24 -3.92 21.76
CA PRO A 90 -7.62 -4.54 20.60
C PRO A 90 -7.13 -3.45 19.64
N ARG A 91 -5.95 -3.64 19.03
CA ARG A 91 -5.39 -2.68 18.06
C ARG A 91 -6.34 -2.36 16.90
N LEU A 92 -7.22 -3.30 16.57
CA LEU A 92 -8.23 -3.17 15.53
C LEU A 92 -9.61 -3.44 16.13
N HIS A 93 -10.55 -2.52 15.91
CA HIS A 93 -11.96 -2.76 16.23
C HIS A 93 -12.51 -3.90 15.38
N ALA A 94 -13.46 -4.68 15.90
CA ALA A 94 -14.20 -5.63 15.08
C ALA A 94 -14.91 -4.88 13.92
N PRO A 95 -14.87 -5.39 12.68
CA PRO A 95 -15.62 -4.78 11.60
C PRO A 95 -17.12 -4.86 11.88
N VAL A 96 -17.85 -3.90 11.32
CA VAL A 96 -19.33 -3.93 11.31
C VAL A 96 -19.79 -5.24 10.63
N PRO A 97 -20.88 -5.88 11.08
CA PRO A 97 -21.37 -7.10 10.43
C PRO A 97 -21.52 -6.94 8.91
N GLY A 98 -20.89 -7.83 8.15
CA GLY A 98 -20.88 -7.79 6.68
C GLY A 98 -19.70 -7.03 6.06
N GLU A 99 -18.93 -6.30 6.86
CA GLU A 99 -17.70 -5.62 6.43
C GLU A 99 -16.45 -6.47 6.70
N ARG A 100 -15.36 -6.16 6.00
CA ARG A 100 -14.08 -6.85 6.12
C ARG A 100 -12.97 -5.89 6.51
N GLN A 101 -11.97 -6.39 7.21
CA GLN A 101 -10.71 -5.69 7.43
C GLN A 101 -9.67 -6.20 6.45
N LEU A 102 -9.05 -5.28 5.72
CA LEU A 102 -8.04 -5.63 4.73
C LEU A 102 -6.67 -5.12 5.15
N LYS A 103 -5.64 -5.89 4.78
CA LYS A 103 -4.23 -5.53 4.88
C LYS A 103 -3.60 -5.61 3.49
N SER A 104 -2.47 -4.92 3.28
CA SER A 104 -1.65 -5.09 2.08
C SER A 104 -1.14 -6.53 1.92
N LEU A 105 -1.35 -7.12 0.75
CA LEU A 105 -0.81 -8.46 0.43
C LEU A 105 0.69 -8.40 0.09
N LEU A 106 1.10 -7.36 -0.63
CA LEU A 106 2.48 -6.98 -0.91
C LEU A 106 2.76 -5.58 -0.34
N PRO A 107 4.01 -5.22 -0.04
CA PRO A 107 4.38 -3.85 0.32
C PRO A 107 3.73 -2.81 -0.60
N GLN A 108 2.99 -1.85 -0.04
CA GLN A 108 2.21 -0.93 -0.87
C GLN A 108 2.99 0.33 -1.28
N ALA A 109 3.27 0.45 -2.58
CA ALA A 109 3.95 1.61 -3.16
C ALA A 109 3.22 2.95 -2.97
N ILE A 110 1.98 2.97 -2.48
CA ILE A 110 1.25 4.21 -2.16
C ILE A 110 1.57 4.75 -0.75
N ASN A 111 1.92 3.87 0.20
CA ASN A 111 2.15 4.23 1.61
C ASN A 111 3.63 4.60 1.83
N ARG A 112 4.00 5.77 1.32
CA ARG A 112 5.39 6.15 1.06
C ARG A 112 5.73 7.58 1.50
N LEU A 113 7.00 7.96 1.38
CA LEU A 113 7.46 9.32 1.65
C LEU A 113 7.80 10.09 0.36
N VAL A 114 7.25 11.30 0.23
CA VAL A 114 7.48 12.21 -0.91
C VAL A 114 8.52 13.27 -0.57
N LEU A 115 9.60 13.32 -1.33
CA LEU A 115 10.77 14.17 -1.09
C LEU A 115 11.15 15.00 -2.33
N GLY A 116 12.02 16.01 -2.13
CA GLY A 116 12.63 16.78 -3.21
C GLY A 116 11.62 17.50 -4.10
N GLU A 117 10.73 18.30 -3.50
CA GLU A 117 9.67 19.06 -4.21
C GLU A 117 8.73 18.17 -5.04
N GLY A 118 8.52 16.92 -4.62
CA GLY A 118 7.63 15.99 -5.32
C GLY A 118 8.32 15.18 -6.43
N ARG A 119 9.64 15.33 -6.62
CA ARG A 119 10.39 14.62 -7.67
C ARG A 119 10.92 13.25 -7.24
N LYS A 120 11.03 13.00 -5.93
CA LYS A 120 11.54 11.73 -5.39
C LYS A 120 10.51 11.03 -4.53
N TYR A 121 10.39 9.72 -4.75
CA TYR A 121 9.42 8.85 -4.12
C TYR A 121 10.12 7.73 -3.38
N LEU A 122 10.21 7.84 -2.06
CA LEU A 122 10.76 6.79 -1.22
C LEU A 122 9.68 5.75 -0.94
N ALA A 123 9.63 4.72 -1.76
CA ALA A 123 8.61 3.66 -1.75
C ALA A 123 9.22 2.32 -1.37
N LEU A 124 8.35 1.38 -1.03
CA LEU A 124 8.73 0.07 -0.53
C LEU A 124 8.95 -0.87 -1.68
N ARG A 125 10.05 -1.62 -1.68
CA ARG A 125 10.29 -2.63 -2.70
C ARG A 125 9.15 -3.64 -2.66
N GLN A 126 8.54 -3.87 -3.82
CA GLN A 126 7.27 -4.62 -3.91
C GLN A 126 7.46 -6.11 -3.63
N TRP A 127 8.65 -6.65 -3.89
CA TRP A 127 8.98 -8.06 -3.71
C TRP A 127 7.95 -8.99 -4.38
N GLY A 128 7.43 -8.58 -5.53
CA GLY A 128 6.42 -9.29 -6.30
C GLY A 128 7.01 -10.41 -7.17
N PRO A 129 6.20 -11.02 -8.04
CA PRO A 129 6.65 -12.12 -8.89
C PRO A 129 7.71 -11.65 -9.90
N VAL A 130 8.78 -12.43 -10.04
CA VAL A 130 9.84 -12.15 -11.01
C VAL A 130 9.57 -12.92 -12.31
N VAL A 131 9.34 -12.17 -13.39
CA VAL A 131 9.10 -12.71 -14.74
C VAL A 131 10.11 -12.09 -15.70
N GLY A 132 10.88 -12.92 -16.41
CA GLY A 132 11.95 -12.42 -17.29
C GLY A 132 13.05 -11.65 -16.54
N GLY A 133 13.33 -12.02 -15.28
CA GLY A 133 14.34 -11.38 -14.44
C GLY A 133 13.94 -10.05 -13.81
N ARG A 134 12.67 -9.63 -13.98
CA ARG A 134 12.16 -8.36 -13.45
C ARG A 134 10.94 -8.60 -12.55
N ASP A 135 10.88 -7.87 -11.44
CA ASP A 135 9.69 -7.82 -10.58
C ASP A 135 8.62 -6.97 -11.28
N VAL A 136 7.49 -7.62 -11.60
CA VAL A 136 6.43 -7.00 -12.41
C VAL A 136 5.71 -5.85 -11.70
N PHE A 137 5.68 -5.85 -10.35
CA PHE A 137 5.09 -4.76 -9.59
C PHE A 137 6.04 -3.57 -9.52
N VAL A 138 7.34 -3.81 -9.31
CA VAL A 138 8.37 -2.75 -9.36
C VAL A 138 8.34 -2.06 -10.72
N GLU A 139 8.36 -2.82 -11.81
CA GLU A 139 8.32 -2.27 -13.18
C GLU A 139 7.07 -1.41 -13.41
N LYS A 140 5.90 -1.91 -12.99
CA LYS A 140 4.65 -1.16 -13.19
C LYS A 140 4.56 0.10 -12.32
N VAL A 141 5.09 0.05 -11.10
CA VAL A 141 5.15 1.22 -10.21
C VAL A 141 6.10 2.29 -10.78
N GLU A 142 7.27 1.88 -11.28
CA GLU A 142 8.21 2.79 -11.94
C GLU A 142 7.62 3.40 -13.21
N GLU A 143 6.87 2.63 -14.01
CA GLU A 143 6.15 3.12 -15.19
C GLU A 143 5.15 4.23 -14.81
N VAL A 144 4.31 3.99 -13.79
CA VAL A 144 3.25 4.92 -13.37
C VAL A 144 3.81 6.23 -12.83
N TYR A 145 4.84 6.20 -11.97
CA TYR A 145 5.46 7.43 -11.46
C TYR A 145 6.41 8.09 -12.46
N GLY A 146 7.10 7.30 -13.27
CA GLY A 146 7.97 7.80 -14.33
C GLY A 146 7.19 8.63 -15.35
N ALA A 147 5.96 8.23 -15.68
CA ALA A 147 5.07 8.96 -16.60
C ALA A 147 4.77 10.40 -16.17
N VAL A 148 4.92 10.72 -14.88
CA VAL A 148 4.71 12.07 -14.32
C VAL A 148 6.00 12.72 -13.81
N GLY A 149 7.17 12.19 -14.22
CA GLY A 149 8.49 12.74 -13.90
C GLY A 149 8.96 12.46 -12.47
N MET A 150 8.43 11.43 -11.81
CA MET A 150 8.69 11.12 -10.42
C MET A 150 9.57 9.87 -10.31
N GLY A 151 10.75 10.01 -9.71
CA GLY A 151 11.70 8.91 -9.55
C GLY A 151 11.43 8.10 -8.28
N VAL A 152 11.33 6.78 -8.41
CA VAL A 152 11.15 5.86 -7.29
C VAL A 152 12.50 5.47 -6.69
N VAL A 153 12.60 5.55 -5.37
CA VAL A 153 13.72 5.06 -4.57
C VAL A 153 13.17 3.96 -3.68
N TRP A 154 13.67 2.75 -3.87
CA TRP A 154 13.17 1.56 -3.18
C TRP A 154 13.83 1.38 -1.82
N VAL A 155 13.00 1.14 -0.79
CA VAL A 155 13.40 0.72 0.55
C VAL A 155 12.94 -0.71 0.76
N ASP A 156 13.82 -1.55 1.29
CA ASP A 156 13.38 -2.83 1.83
C ASP A 156 12.93 -2.63 3.28
N ASP A 157 11.62 -2.68 3.50
CA ASP A 157 11.04 -2.61 4.83
C ASP A 157 10.21 -3.84 5.17
N TYR A 158 10.33 -4.93 4.39
CA TYR A 158 9.43 -6.09 4.47
C TYR A 158 9.29 -6.61 5.91
N MET A 159 10.40 -6.91 6.57
CA MET A 159 10.41 -7.41 7.95
C MET A 159 10.30 -6.32 9.01
N SER A 160 10.68 -5.09 8.66
CA SER A 160 10.67 -3.98 9.61
C SER A 160 9.26 -3.38 9.81
N HIS A 161 8.46 -3.29 8.74
CA HIS A 161 7.17 -2.60 8.73
C HIS A 161 6.06 -3.45 8.09
N HIS A 162 6.25 -4.00 6.88
CA HIS A 162 5.17 -4.64 6.11
C HIS A 162 4.52 -5.82 6.86
N VAL A 163 5.33 -6.70 7.44
CA VAL A 163 4.85 -7.85 8.24
C VAL A 163 4.27 -7.42 9.60
N ARG A 164 4.38 -6.14 9.96
CA ARG A 164 3.81 -5.53 11.17
C ARG A 164 2.58 -4.66 10.86
N GLY A 165 2.14 -4.60 9.60
CA GLY A 165 0.92 -3.92 9.18
C GLY A 165 1.10 -2.44 8.85
N GLY A 166 2.33 -1.99 8.65
CA GLY A 166 2.64 -0.63 8.21
C GLY A 166 3.65 -0.66 7.07
N GLU A 167 3.91 0.51 6.51
CA GLU A 167 4.84 0.70 5.40
C GLU A 167 5.64 2.00 5.67
N VAL A 168 6.55 2.42 4.78
CA VAL A 168 7.40 3.62 4.96
C VAL A 168 6.64 4.87 5.45
N HIS A 169 5.46 5.20 4.91
CA HIS A 169 4.72 6.38 5.42
C HIS A 169 4.25 6.18 6.86
N CYS A 170 3.85 4.98 7.26
CA CYS A 170 3.49 4.69 8.66
C CYS A 170 4.68 4.84 9.61
N GLY A 171 5.90 4.54 9.16
CA GLY A 171 7.13 4.62 9.96
C GLY A 171 7.83 5.98 9.93
N THR A 172 7.32 6.94 9.17
CA THR A 172 8.00 8.23 8.96
C THR A 172 7.05 9.41 9.14
N ASN A 173 7.62 10.61 9.22
CA ASN A 173 6.89 11.86 9.17
C ASN A 173 7.78 12.93 8.50
N ALA A 174 7.18 14.00 7.97
CA ALA A 174 7.92 15.06 7.31
C ALA A 174 7.37 16.44 7.68
N LEU A 175 8.30 17.36 7.99
CA LEU A 175 8.02 18.78 8.00
C LEU A 175 8.19 19.32 6.57
N ARG A 176 7.23 20.10 6.11
CA ARG A 176 7.22 20.72 4.78
C ARG A 176 7.24 22.23 4.93
N GLU A 177 7.96 22.90 4.04
CA GLU A 177 7.90 24.35 3.93
C GLU A 177 6.47 24.76 3.56
N VAL A 178 5.89 25.66 4.35
CA VAL A 178 4.61 26.31 4.04
C VAL A 178 4.88 27.53 3.18
N GLY A 179 4.02 27.79 2.19
CA GLY A 179 4.21 28.92 1.27
C GLY A 179 4.32 30.27 2.00
N HIS A 180 4.84 31.28 1.30
CA HIS A 180 5.10 32.61 1.90
C HIS A 180 3.84 33.44 2.17
N ARG A 181 2.64 32.97 1.78
CA ARG A 181 1.37 33.66 2.03
C ARG A 181 0.82 33.32 3.41
N GLY A 182 0.38 34.33 4.13
CA GLY A 182 -0.34 34.15 5.39
C GLY A 182 -1.71 33.52 5.14
N TRP A 183 -2.13 32.58 5.99
CA TRP A 183 -3.45 31.93 5.86
C TRP A 183 -4.62 32.92 5.94
N TRP A 184 -4.41 34.10 6.52
CA TRP A 184 -5.39 35.20 6.65
C TRP A 184 -5.51 36.08 5.39
N GLU A 185 -4.62 35.94 4.39
CA GLU A 185 -4.59 36.83 3.22
C GLU A 185 -5.63 36.49 2.15
N GLY A 186 -6.27 35.32 2.23
CA GLY A 186 -7.33 34.86 1.31
C GLY A 186 -6.87 34.58 -0.14
N GLY A 187 -7.50 33.59 -0.79
CA GLY A 187 -7.25 33.23 -2.20
C GLY A 187 -6.30 32.04 -2.40
N ASP A 188 -6.58 31.25 -3.45
CA ASP A 188 -5.82 30.08 -3.89
C ASP A 188 -4.44 30.49 -4.43
N ASP A 189 -3.36 29.82 -4.02
CA ASP A 189 -1.99 30.11 -4.48
C ASP A 189 -1.65 29.42 -5.82
N GLY A 190 -2.62 28.70 -6.40
CA GLY A 190 -2.52 28.11 -7.72
C GLY A 190 -1.62 26.87 -7.79
N ARG A 191 -1.19 26.31 -6.66
CA ARG A 191 -0.46 25.04 -6.63
C ARG A 191 -1.45 23.88 -6.72
N GLY A 192 -1.60 23.33 -7.92
CA GLY A 192 -2.47 22.18 -8.18
C GLY A 192 -2.17 21.00 -7.27
N TYR A 193 -3.22 20.42 -6.69
CA TYR A 193 -3.15 19.22 -5.87
C TYR A 193 -3.19 17.97 -6.78
N LYS A 194 -2.30 17.01 -6.54
CA LYS A 194 -2.34 15.69 -7.18
C LYS A 194 -2.81 14.65 -6.18
N VAL A 195 -3.87 13.94 -6.51
CA VAL A 195 -4.43 12.86 -5.69
C VAL A 195 -3.93 11.54 -6.25
N VAL A 196 -3.30 10.71 -5.43
CA VAL A 196 -2.89 9.37 -5.83
C VAL A 196 -3.87 8.36 -5.25
N GLY A 197 -4.46 7.54 -6.12
CA GLY A 197 -5.41 6.49 -5.76
C GLY A 197 -4.79 5.10 -5.93
N CYS A 198 -5.27 4.14 -5.14
CA CYS A 198 -4.98 2.72 -5.35
C CYS A 198 -5.99 2.11 -6.31
N THR A 199 -5.55 1.12 -7.09
CA THR A 199 -6.41 0.25 -7.90
C THR A 199 -5.85 -1.15 -7.92
#